data_AF-A0A933VLJ4-F1
#
_entry.id   AF-A0A933VLJ4-F1
#
_cell.length_a   1.000
_cell.length_b   1.000
_cell.length_c   1.000
_cell.angle_alpha   90.00
_cell.angle_beta   90.00
_cell.angle_gamma   90.00
#
_symmetry.space_group_name_H-M   'P 1'
#
loop_
_entity.id
_entity.type
_entity.pdbx_description
1 polymer ?
#
loop_
_entity_poly.entity_id
_entity_poly.type
_entity_poly.pdbx_seq_one_letter_code
_entity_poly.pdbx_strand_id
1 'polypeptide(L)'
;MLTKLEINSRKTKEFLRYIVKEILKQPQLWPGKIIEVMISENLAPFPEVVQVFGKEAEQEYKKLIDSNSQIPWAYGISMFDFEGREILKDENDRKFERIEMATSYIRDELHDICTLKNQPITADGSSSFIAIFEIEDLEKLNRKAKELGVADSVTDNNLSQSENTFASPSISKPHLAVERNKGYLIIGGENYKKIAISKVEARSFKLLQSLFNPKLGLAKNIDDVFEGIRIEKDRNNSALHDSYQNIETKRGIIEAARRKIYSILKADNLRGALKIHINKRNCRAEWMLN
;
A
#
# COMPACT_ATOMS: atom_id res chain seq x y z
N MET A 1 12.84 26.56 30.25
CA MET A 1 13.52 25.51 29.47
C MET A 1 12.92 24.17 29.88
N LEU A 2 12.54 23.31 28.93
CA LEU A 2 12.03 21.96 29.22
C LEU A 2 13.20 21.01 29.49
N THR A 3 12.99 20.03 30.36
CA THR A 3 13.96 18.96 30.67
C THR A 3 14.12 17.99 29.49
N LYS A 4 15.23 17.25 29.43
CA LYS A 4 15.46 16.19 28.42
C LYS A 4 14.34 15.13 28.43
N LEU A 5 13.83 14.79 29.62
CA LEU A 5 12.73 13.85 29.77
C LEU A 5 11.42 14.40 29.17
N GLU A 6 11.11 15.67 29.41
CA GLU A 6 9.94 16.33 28.80
C GLU A 6 10.07 16.46 27.29
N ILE A 7 11.27 16.68 26.76
CA ILE A 7 11.54 16.72 25.32
C ILE A 7 11.34 15.34 24.69
N ASN A 8 11.88 14.29 25.32
CA ASN A 8 11.72 12.92 24.82
C ASN A 8 10.25 12.48 24.90
N SER A 9 9.58 12.71 26.03
CA SER A 9 8.15 12.41 26.20
C SER A 9 7.26 13.16 25.21
N ARG A 10 7.57 14.44 24.92
CA ARG A 10 6.87 15.20 23.87
C ARG A 10 7.03 14.58 22.49
N LYS A 11 8.24 14.14 22.14
CA LYS A 11 8.51 13.49 20.85
C LYS A 11 7.73 12.18 20.70
N THR A 12 7.64 11.37 21.77
CA THR A 12 6.85 10.14 21.74
C THR A 12 5.34 10.39 21.73
N LYS A 13 4.85 11.43 22.43
CA LYS A 13 3.44 11.84 22.39
C LYS A 13 3.04 12.36 21.02
N GLU A 14 3.87 13.19 20.41
CA GLU A 14 3.62 13.75 19.08
C GLU A 14 3.75 12.66 17.98
N PHE A 15 4.59 11.65 18.17
CA PHE A 15 4.60 10.45 17.32
C PHE A 15 3.28 9.68 17.39
N LEU A 16 2.78 9.37 18.60
CA LEU A 16 1.45 8.75 18.76
C LEU A 16 0.34 9.61 18.16
N ARG A 17 0.43 10.93 18.36
CA ARG A 17 -0.51 11.91 17.81
C ARG A 17 -0.61 11.78 16.30
N TYR A 18 0.54 11.65 15.61
CA TYR A 18 0.59 11.41 14.18
C TYR A 18 -0.09 10.08 13.79
N ILE A 19 0.27 8.97 14.46
CA ILE A 19 -0.32 7.65 14.16
C ILE A 19 -1.83 7.67 14.33
N VAL A 20 -2.32 8.14 15.47
CA VAL A 20 -3.76 8.23 15.76
C VAL A 20 -4.47 9.15 14.76
N LYS A 21 -3.82 10.26 14.35
CA LYS A 21 -4.36 11.15 13.31
C LYS A 21 -4.49 10.44 11.96
N GLU A 22 -3.49 9.67 11.53
CA GLU A 22 -3.55 8.93 10.27
C GLU A 22 -4.62 7.82 10.30
N ILE A 23 -4.79 7.15 11.44
CA ILE A 23 -5.87 6.17 11.65
C ILE A 23 -7.24 6.87 11.52
N LEU A 24 -7.42 8.02 12.17
CA LEU A 24 -8.68 8.76 12.19
C LEU A 24 -9.04 9.46 10.87
N LYS A 25 -8.07 9.68 9.98
CA LYS A 25 -8.35 10.18 8.62
C LYS A 25 -9.08 9.16 7.76
N GLN A 26 -9.09 7.88 8.14
CA GLN A 26 -9.75 6.86 7.34
C GLN A 26 -11.27 7.04 7.36
N PRO A 27 -11.94 6.98 6.21
CA PRO A 27 -13.40 7.08 6.17
C PRO A 27 -14.01 5.86 6.86
N GLN A 28 -14.93 6.09 7.79
CA GLN A 28 -15.71 5.06 8.50
C GLN A 28 -14.84 4.05 9.26
N LEU A 29 -14.67 4.22 10.56
CA LEU A 29 -13.94 3.28 11.43
C LEU A 29 -14.91 2.32 12.14
N TRP A 30 -14.55 1.04 12.24
CA TRP A 30 -15.29 0.04 13.01
C TRP A 30 -14.33 -1.03 13.58
N PRO A 31 -14.68 -1.73 14.67
CA PRO A 31 -13.90 -2.86 15.17
C PRO A 31 -13.68 -3.96 14.12
N GLY A 32 -12.46 -4.49 14.01
CA GLY A 32 -12.01 -5.42 12.97
C GLY A 32 -11.55 -4.76 11.67
N LYS A 33 -11.65 -3.42 11.54
CA LYS A 33 -11.17 -2.74 10.33
C LYS A 33 -9.64 -2.75 10.28
N ILE A 34 -9.10 -3.18 9.15
CA ILE A 34 -7.67 -3.13 8.85
C ILE A 34 -7.30 -1.79 8.19
N ILE A 35 -6.26 -1.15 8.70
CA ILE A 35 -5.78 0.18 8.27
C ILE A 35 -4.28 0.11 8.06
N GLU A 36 -3.83 0.66 6.94
CA GLU A 36 -2.41 0.81 6.64
C GLU A 36 -1.99 2.26 6.89
N VAL A 37 -0.98 2.46 7.73
CA VAL A 37 -0.38 3.76 7.99
C VAL A 37 1.06 3.72 7.50
N MET A 38 1.36 4.55 6.51
CA MET A 38 2.72 4.75 6.05
C MET A 38 3.44 5.71 6.98
N ILE A 39 4.45 5.22 7.69
CA ILE A 39 5.29 6.00 8.61
C ILE A 39 6.61 6.26 7.89
N SER A 40 6.82 7.49 7.46
CA SER A 40 8.05 7.91 6.77
C SER A 40 8.90 8.78 7.67
N GLU A 41 10.19 8.46 7.76
CA GLU A 41 11.18 9.22 8.54
C GLU A 41 11.23 10.71 8.14
N ASN A 42 10.90 11.03 6.87
CA ASN A 42 10.99 12.39 6.31
C ASN A 42 9.64 13.14 6.23
N LEU A 43 8.50 12.45 6.32
CA LEU A 43 7.16 13.07 6.20
C LEU A 43 6.41 13.15 7.54
N ALA A 44 6.89 12.45 8.56
CA ALA A 44 6.43 12.70 9.93
C ALA A 44 7.03 14.05 10.42
N PRO A 45 6.35 14.81 11.30
CA PRO A 45 6.88 16.07 11.83
C PRO A 45 8.14 15.91 12.73
N PHE A 46 8.89 14.80 12.62
CA PHE A 46 9.96 14.42 13.54
C PHE A 46 11.26 14.00 12.83
N PRO A 47 11.97 14.94 12.17
CA PRO A 47 13.39 14.75 11.89
C PRO A 47 14.19 14.50 13.20
N GLU A 48 13.61 14.84 14.35
CA GLU A 48 14.28 14.80 15.63
C GLU A 48 13.99 13.57 16.48
N VAL A 49 12.95 12.76 16.19
CA VAL A 49 12.79 11.42 16.80
C VAL A 49 13.95 10.55 16.35
N VAL A 50 14.31 10.67 15.07
CA VAL A 50 15.53 10.11 14.48
C VAL A 50 16.79 10.62 15.18
N GLN A 51 16.85 11.93 15.48
CA GLN A 51 18.00 12.50 16.20
C GLN A 51 18.06 12.16 17.70
N VAL A 52 16.94 11.83 18.38
CA VAL A 52 17.02 11.35 19.79
C VAL A 52 17.72 10.00 19.85
N PHE A 53 17.54 9.17 18.82
CA PHE A 53 18.21 7.87 18.69
C PHE A 53 19.52 7.93 17.89
N GLY A 54 19.88 9.08 17.31
CA GLY A 54 20.99 9.21 16.36
C GLY A 54 22.18 10.08 16.80
N LYS A 55 22.11 10.77 17.95
CA LYS A 55 23.16 11.75 18.34
C LYS A 55 24.54 11.16 18.64
N GLU A 56 24.62 9.88 18.98
CA GLU A 56 25.91 9.17 19.14
C GLU A 56 26.50 8.75 17.78
N ALA A 57 25.64 8.42 16.81
CA ALA A 57 26.04 8.06 15.45
C ALA A 57 26.52 9.27 14.61
N GLU A 58 25.88 10.43 14.80
CA GLU A 58 26.16 11.64 14.02
C GLU A 58 27.54 12.26 14.33
N GLN A 59 28.06 12.07 15.56
CA GLN A 59 29.39 12.56 15.95
C GLN A 59 30.54 11.75 15.34
N GLU A 60 30.36 10.46 15.09
CA GLU A 60 31.34 9.66 14.34
C GLU A 60 31.26 9.94 12.83
N TYR A 61 30.06 10.14 12.31
CA TYR A 61 29.84 10.40 10.89
C TYR A 61 30.40 11.77 10.44
N LYS A 62 30.31 12.81 11.28
CA LYS A 62 30.95 14.11 11.03
C LYS A 62 32.48 14.04 10.98
N LYS A 63 33.10 13.17 11.76
CA LYS A 63 34.56 12.94 11.70
C LYS A 63 34.99 12.31 10.36
N LEU A 64 34.13 11.50 9.75
CA LEU A 64 34.39 10.85 8.46
C LEU A 64 34.20 11.80 7.27
N ILE A 65 33.15 12.62 7.27
CA ILE A 65 32.82 13.51 6.13
C ILE A 65 33.81 14.67 5.98
N ASP A 66 34.34 15.22 7.07
CA ASP A 66 35.31 16.33 7.00
C ASP A 66 36.66 15.94 6.36
N SER A 67 36.87 14.64 6.07
CA SER A 67 38.11 14.13 5.47
C SER A 67 38.08 13.95 3.94
N ASN A 68 36.92 13.98 3.28
CA ASN A 68 36.84 13.68 1.84
C ASN A 68 35.65 14.35 1.13
N SER A 69 35.75 15.66 0.93
CA SER A 69 34.73 16.47 0.27
C SER A 69 35.02 16.70 -1.22
N GLN A 70 34.90 15.67 -2.07
CA GLN A 70 34.77 15.90 -3.53
C GLN A 70 34.29 14.74 -4.43
N ILE A 71 33.64 13.69 -3.91
CA ILE A 71 33.18 12.57 -4.76
C ILE A 71 31.64 12.53 -4.84
N PRO A 72 31.04 12.52 -6.05
CA PRO A 72 29.61 12.31 -6.24
C PRO A 72 29.14 10.97 -5.64
N TRP A 73 28.04 10.99 -4.87
CA TRP A 73 27.51 9.84 -4.11
C TRP A 73 27.38 8.55 -4.93
N ALA A 74 26.97 8.64 -6.20
CA ALA A 74 26.83 7.49 -7.10
C ALA A 74 28.16 6.85 -7.54
N TYR A 75 29.28 7.59 -7.45
CA TYR A 75 30.63 7.11 -7.80
C TYR A 75 31.38 6.56 -6.58
N GLY A 76 30.98 6.97 -5.35
CA GLY A 76 31.54 6.43 -4.11
C GLY A 76 31.14 4.97 -3.87
N ILE A 77 29.88 4.61 -4.15
CA ILE A 77 29.33 3.27 -3.88
C ILE A 77 30.01 2.16 -4.71
N SER A 78 30.47 2.45 -5.93
CA SER A 78 31.16 1.45 -6.77
C SER A 78 32.65 1.26 -6.42
N MET A 79 33.21 2.07 -5.53
CA MET A 79 34.62 2.04 -5.10
C MET A 79 34.82 1.52 -3.68
N PHE A 80 33.76 1.18 -2.95
CA PHE A 80 33.89 0.74 -1.56
C PHE A 80 34.35 -0.73 -1.44
N ASP A 81 35.55 -0.89 -0.90
CA ASP A 81 36.09 -2.14 -0.35
C ASP A 81 35.22 -2.71 0.79
N PHE A 82 35.65 -3.84 1.37
CA PHE A 82 34.99 -4.54 2.49
C PHE A 82 34.44 -3.61 3.59
N GLU A 83 35.15 -2.54 3.93
CA GLU A 83 34.75 -1.55 4.95
C GLU A 83 33.46 -0.79 4.59
N GLY A 84 33.22 -0.43 3.33
CA GLY A 84 31.97 0.25 2.95
C GLY A 84 30.75 -0.67 2.95
N ARG A 85 30.96 -1.98 2.76
CA ARG A 85 29.91 -2.99 2.95
C ARG A 85 29.57 -3.17 4.42
N GLU A 86 30.54 -3.07 5.34
CA GLU A 86 30.29 -3.07 6.78
C GLU A 86 29.54 -1.82 7.24
N ILE A 87 29.89 -0.63 6.73
CA ILE A 87 29.16 0.61 7.06
C ILE A 87 27.70 0.55 6.59
N LEU A 88 27.44 0.09 5.36
CA LEU A 88 26.08 -0.08 4.84
C LEU A 88 25.28 -1.13 5.63
N LYS A 89 25.96 -2.18 6.12
CA LYS A 89 25.34 -3.19 6.97
C LYS A 89 24.98 -2.61 8.34
N ASP A 90 25.89 -1.90 9.00
CA ASP A 90 25.64 -1.25 10.29
C ASP A 90 24.53 -0.19 10.19
N GLU A 91 24.49 0.59 9.11
CA GLU A 91 23.41 1.56 8.89
C GLU A 91 22.05 0.88 8.70
N ASN A 92 22.00 -0.25 8.00
CA ASN A 92 20.79 -1.05 7.84
C ASN A 92 20.36 -1.70 9.17
N ASP A 93 21.30 -2.25 9.94
CA ASP A 93 21.02 -2.87 11.24
C ASP A 93 20.45 -1.81 12.21
N ARG A 94 21.03 -0.61 12.25
CA ARG A 94 20.48 0.54 13.01
C ARG A 94 19.12 1.02 12.50
N LYS A 95 18.82 0.87 11.20
CA LYS A 95 17.48 1.17 10.66
C LYS A 95 16.46 0.15 11.15
N PHE A 96 16.80 -1.14 11.11
CA PHE A 96 15.94 -2.20 11.63
C PHE A 96 15.66 -2.02 13.12
N GLU A 97 16.68 -1.73 13.93
CA GLU A 97 16.52 -1.50 15.37
C GLU A 97 15.58 -0.33 15.67
N ARG A 98 15.72 0.80 14.96
CA ARG A 98 14.82 1.96 15.12
C ARG A 98 13.37 1.63 14.77
N ILE A 99 13.18 0.86 13.71
CA ILE A 99 11.86 0.40 13.27
C ILE A 99 11.25 -0.54 14.33
N GLU A 100 12.03 -1.47 14.90
CA GLU A 100 11.56 -2.35 15.98
C GLU A 100 11.21 -1.57 17.25
N MET A 101 12.02 -0.60 17.65
CA MET A 101 11.73 0.26 18.80
C MET A 101 10.41 1.04 18.60
N ALA A 102 10.22 1.66 17.42
CA ALA A 102 8.99 2.36 17.10
C ALA A 102 7.77 1.43 17.11
N THR A 103 7.93 0.22 16.55
CA THR A 103 6.89 -0.82 16.52
C THR A 103 6.53 -1.30 17.92
N SER A 104 7.52 -1.53 18.79
CA SER A 104 7.30 -1.91 20.19
C SER A 104 6.56 -0.81 20.94
N TYR A 105 7.02 0.44 20.81
CA TYR A 105 6.37 1.57 21.46
C TYR A 105 4.91 1.76 21.01
N ILE A 106 4.64 1.68 19.71
CA ILE A 106 3.25 1.71 19.18
C ILE A 106 2.42 0.57 19.77
N ARG A 107 2.99 -0.64 19.82
CA ARG A 107 2.32 -1.80 20.37
C ARG A 107 1.97 -1.56 21.84
N ASP A 108 2.92 -1.12 22.65
CA ASP A 108 2.69 -0.90 24.08
C ASP A 108 1.62 0.17 24.33
N GLU A 109 1.66 1.26 23.56
CA GLU A 109 0.75 2.41 23.74
C GLU A 109 -0.64 2.22 23.17
N LEU A 110 -0.80 1.34 22.19
CA LEU A 110 -2.07 1.12 21.49
C LEU A 110 -2.58 -0.33 21.57
N HIS A 111 -1.95 -1.22 22.35
CA HIS A 111 -2.28 -2.66 22.40
C HIS A 111 -3.75 -2.94 22.71
N ASP A 112 -4.39 -2.08 23.50
CA ASP A 112 -5.78 -2.25 23.93
C ASP A 112 -6.79 -1.49 23.05
N ILE A 113 -6.29 -0.79 22.02
CA ILE A 113 -7.03 -0.02 21.03
C ILE A 113 -7.00 -0.71 19.66
N CYS A 114 -5.84 -1.21 19.27
CA CYS A 114 -5.61 -1.83 17.97
C CYS A 114 -4.49 -2.89 18.00
N THR A 115 -4.67 -3.94 17.23
CA THR A 115 -3.68 -4.98 17.03
C THR A 115 -2.78 -4.63 15.84
N LEU A 116 -1.47 -4.53 16.06
CA LEU A 116 -0.49 -4.34 15.00
C LEU A 116 -0.19 -5.68 14.31
N LYS A 117 -0.64 -5.84 13.07
CA LYS A 117 -0.75 -7.16 12.41
C LYS A 117 0.52 -7.72 11.78
N ASN A 118 1.53 -6.94 11.44
CA ASN A 118 2.70 -7.46 10.70
C ASN A 118 3.98 -6.62 10.87
N GLN A 119 5.10 -7.28 10.53
CA GLN A 119 6.42 -6.66 10.48
C GLN A 119 6.45 -5.48 9.51
N PRO A 120 7.07 -4.36 9.90
CA PRO A 120 7.24 -3.18 9.07
C PRO A 120 7.92 -3.55 7.74
N ILE A 121 7.20 -3.33 6.63
CA ILE A 121 7.77 -3.51 5.29
C ILE A 121 8.55 -2.24 4.95
N THR A 122 9.87 -2.36 4.80
CA THR A 122 10.70 -1.26 4.30
C THR A 122 10.39 -1.06 2.81
N ALA A 123 9.92 0.13 2.46
CA ALA A 123 9.72 0.50 1.07
C ALA A 123 11.07 0.91 0.48
N ASP A 124 11.66 0.05 -0.36
CA ASP A 124 12.60 0.44 -1.42
C ASP A 124 13.88 1.19 -0.97
N GLY A 125 14.44 0.83 0.19
CA GLY A 125 15.64 1.53 0.73
C GLY A 125 15.36 2.93 1.27
N SER A 126 14.10 3.35 1.29
CA SER A 126 13.64 4.54 1.99
C SER A 126 13.49 4.25 3.49
N SER A 127 13.67 5.28 4.31
CA SER A 127 13.43 5.23 5.75
C SER A 127 11.93 5.21 6.12
N SER A 128 11.10 4.56 5.31
CA SER A 128 9.66 4.50 5.55
C SER A 128 9.26 3.05 5.78
N PHE A 129 8.33 2.84 6.71
CA PHE A 129 7.70 1.55 6.93
C PHE A 129 6.18 1.66 6.96
N ILE A 130 5.51 0.58 6.57
CA ILE A 130 4.05 0.48 6.64
C ILE A 130 3.67 -0.28 7.90
N ALA A 131 2.90 0.37 8.77
CA ALA A 131 2.28 -0.23 9.94
C ALA A 131 0.83 -0.62 9.63
N ILE A 132 0.46 -1.87 9.88
CA ILE A 132 -0.89 -2.41 9.63
C ILE A 132 -1.61 -2.58 10.96
N PHE A 133 -2.67 -1.82 11.16
CA PHE A 133 -3.50 -1.83 12.37
C PHE A 133 -4.83 -2.52 12.11
N GLU A 134 -5.25 -3.41 13.00
CA GLU A 134 -6.65 -3.83 13.13
C GLU A 134 -7.27 -3.12 14.33
N ILE A 135 -8.35 -2.36 14.13
CA ILE A 135 -9.02 -1.64 15.22
C ILE A 135 -9.76 -2.65 16.11
N GLU A 136 -9.47 -2.67 17.41
CA GLU A 136 -10.18 -3.54 18.37
C GLU A 136 -11.32 -2.76 19.06
N ASP A 137 -11.03 -1.52 19.48
CA ASP A 137 -11.95 -0.70 20.27
C ASP A 137 -11.95 0.76 19.79
N LEU A 138 -13.04 1.15 19.14
CA LEU A 138 -13.22 2.50 18.60
C LEU A 138 -13.41 3.56 19.69
N GLU A 139 -14.04 3.21 20.80
CA GLU A 139 -14.28 4.16 21.89
C GLU A 139 -12.96 4.55 22.57
N LYS A 140 -12.10 3.56 22.81
CA LYS A 140 -10.75 3.81 23.34
C LYS A 140 -9.88 4.58 22.36
N LEU A 141 -9.96 4.31 21.06
CA LEU A 141 -9.28 5.10 20.03
C LEU A 141 -9.67 6.58 20.12
N ASN A 142 -10.98 6.87 20.21
CA ASN A 142 -11.48 8.23 20.34
C ASN A 142 -11.04 8.90 21.65
N ARG A 143 -10.99 8.14 22.75
CA ARG A 143 -10.47 8.63 24.04
C ARG A 143 -8.99 9.00 23.95
N LYS A 144 -8.17 8.12 23.36
CA LYS A 144 -6.74 8.37 23.12
C LYS A 144 -6.54 9.56 22.17
N ALA A 145 -7.39 9.70 21.17
CA ALA A 145 -7.37 10.85 20.26
C ALA A 145 -7.63 12.18 20.98
N LYS A 146 -8.57 12.20 21.93
CA LYS A 146 -8.84 13.36 22.78
C LYS A 146 -7.67 13.68 23.71
N GLU A 147 -7.08 12.66 24.34
CA GLU A 147 -5.87 12.80 25.18
C GLU A 147 -4.66 13.38 24.42
N LEU A 148 -4.54 13.01 23.15
CA LEU A 148 -3.49 13.47 22.24
C LEU A 148 -3.82 14.81 21.56
N GLY A 149 -4.99 15.40 21.80
CA GLY A 149 -5.40 16.65 21.15
C GLY A 149 -5.53 16.53 19.62
N VAL A 150 -6.03 15.38 19.16
CA VAL A 150 -6.30 15.08 17.73
C VAL A 150 -7.79 15.12 17.43
N ALA A 151 -8.64 14.88 18.43
CA ALA A 151 -10.10 14.79 18.29
C ALA A 151 -10.68 16.00 17.52
N ASP A 152 -10.30 17.22 17.93
CA ASP A 152 -10.84 18.47 17.38
C ASP A 152 -10.51 18.67 15.88
N SER A 153 -9.47 18.01 15.37
CA SER A 153 -9.07 18.10 13.95
C SER A 153 -9.81 17.13 13.02
N VAL A 154 -10.59 16.21 13.58
CA VAL A 154 -11.30 15.16 12.82
C VAL A 154 -12.83 15.24 13.03
N THR A 155 -13.27 15.83 14.15
CA THR A 155 -14.68 15.94 14.55
C THR A 155 -15.58 16.67 13.56
N ASP A 156 -15.05 17.61 12.77
CA ASP A 156 -15.88 18.34 11.79
C ASP A 156 -16.37 17.45 10.63
N ASN A 157 -15.76 16.27 10.43
CA ASN A 157 -16.19 15.33 9.39
C ASN A 157 -17.00 14.13 9.92
N ASN A 158 -16.99 13.85 11.22
CA ASN A 158 -17.51 12.57 11.74
C ASN A 158 -18.57 12.67 12.84
N LEU A 159 -18.73 13.81 13.56
CA LEU A 159 -19.60 13.85 14.74
C LEU A 159 -21.02 14.41 14.52
N SER A 160 -21.36 14.89 13.33
CA SER A 160 -22.71 15.38 13.00
C SER A 160 -23.59 14.39 12.23
N GLN A 161 -23.22 13.09 12.19
CA GLN A 161 -23.97 12.05 11.47
C GLN A 161 -24.35 10.82 12.32
N SER A 162 -24.50 10.99 13.63
CA SER A 162 -25.44 10.16 14.43
C SER A 162 -26.58 11.10 14.82
N GLU A 163 -27.62 11.27 14.03
CA GLU A 163 -28.69 10.32 13.80
C GLU A 163 -29.40 10.73 12.48
N ASN A 164 -29.88 9.77 11.69
CA ASN A 164 -30.76 9.99 10.53
C ASN A 164 -30.23 10.60 9.23
N THR A 165 -28.93 10.47 8.93
CA THR A 165 -28.52 10.55 7.52
C THR A 165 -27.86 9.24 7.13
N PHE A 166 -28.58 8.42 6.35
CA PHE A 166 -28.01 7.33 5.56
C PHE A 166 -26.97 7.94 4.60
N ALA A 167 -25.76 8.16 5.10
CA ALA A 167 -24.63 8.52 4.28
C ALA A 167 -24.33 7.31 3.39
N SER A 168 -24.57 7.47 2.09
CA SER A 168 -24.32 6.46 1.09
C SER A 168 -22.92 5.86 1.32
N PRO A 169 -22.79 4.52 1.45
CA PRO A 169 -21.50 3.89 1.72
C PRO A 169 -20.49 4.35 0.67
N SER A 170 -19.33 4.84 1.09
CA SER A 170 -18.24 5.15 0.16
C SER A 170 -17.79 3.84 -0.47
N ILE A 171 -18.29 3.54 -1.67
CA ILE A 171 -18.06 2.25 -2.30
C ILE A 171 -16.57 2.12 -2.63
N SER A 172 -15.88 1.30 -1.84
CA SER A 172 -14.47 0.97 -2.06
C SER A 172 -14.33 0.35 -3.45
N LYS A 173 -13.41 0.91 -4.25
CA LYS A 173 -13.17 0.44 -5.62
C LYS A 173 -12.72 -1.03 -5.58
N PRO A 174 -13.17 -1.85 -6.55
CA PRO A 174 -12.73 -3.23 -6.61
C PRO A 174 -11.22 -3.30 -6.79
N HIS A 175 -10.59 -4.30 -6.15
CA HIS A 175 -9.17 -4.58 -6.30
C HIS A 175 -8.93 -6.08 -6.47
N LEU A 176 -7.71 -6.45 -6.84
CA LEU A 176 -7.32 -7.84 -7.07
C LEU A 176 -6.43 -8.32 -5.94
N ALA A 177 -6.59 -9.58 -5.55
CA ALA A 177 -5.72 -10.23 -4.57
C ALA A 177 -5.28 -11.61 -5.08
N VAL A 178 -4.18 -12.10 -4.54
CA VAL A 178 -3.62 -13.42 -4.86
C VAL A 178 -3.46 -14.21 -3.58
N GLU A 179 -4.04 -15.42 -3.53
CA GLU A 179 -3.87 -16.34 -2.41
C GLU A 179 -3.76 -17.78 -2.90
N ARG A 180 -2.77 -18.53 -2.40
CA ARG A 180 -2.57 -19.94 -2.72
C ARG A 180 -2.63 -20.24 -4.22
N ASN A 181 -1.96 -19.42 -5.03
CA ASN A 181 -1.93 -19.49 -6.50
C ASN A 181 -3.31 -19.35 -7.19
N LYS A 182 -4.28 -18.75 -6.51
CA LYS A 182 -5.56 -18.31 -7.09
C LYS A 182 -5.67 -16.81 -7.01
N GLY A 183 -6.17 -16.22 -8.09
CA GLY A 183 -6.47 -14.81 -8.20
C GLY A 183 -7.92 -14.53 -7.86
N TYR A 184 -8.15 -13.49 -7.08
CA TYR A 184 -9.46 -13.07 -6.59
C TYR A 184 -9.76 -11.63 -7.00
N LEU A 185 -11.04 -11.36 -7.27
CA LEU A 185 -11.59 -10.01 -7.33
C LEU A 185 -12.26 -9.72 -5.99
N ILE A 186 -11.78 -8.69 -5.30
CA ILE A 186 -12.34 -8.23 -4.03
C ILE A 186 -13.12 -6.94 -4.31
N ILE A 187 -14.37 -6.93 -3.86
CA ILE A 187 -15.28 -5.80 -4.01
C ILE A 187 -15.53 -5.26 -2.60
N GLY A 188 -15.12 -4.01 -2.37
CA GLY A 188 -15.32 -3.35 -1.09
C GLY A 188 -16.65 -2.60 -1.03
N GLY A 189 -17.20 -2.47 0.19
CA GLY A 189 -18.52 -1.93 0.48
C GLY A 189 -19.09 -2.59 1.75
N GLU A 190 -20.39 -2.43 1.99
CA GLU A 190 -21.08 -3.04 3.15
C GLU A 190 -21.00 -4.57 3.15
N ASN A 191 -20.96 -5.19 1.97
CA ASN A 191 -20.82 -6.63 1.80
C ASN A 191 -19.48 -6.94 1.13
N TYR A 192 -18.44 -7.12 1.95
CA TYR A 192 -17.14 -7.61 1.48
C TYR A 192 -17.34 -8.92 0.69
N LYS A 193 -17.12 -8.86 -0.62
CA LYS A 193 -17.27 -10.04 -1.49
C LYS A 193 -15.96 -10.34 -2.19
N LYS A 194 -15.50 -11.58 -2.01
CA LYS A 194 -14.29 -12.13 -2.60
C LYS A 194 -14.63 -13.23 -3.59
N ILE A 195 -14.24 -13.02 -4.84
CA ILE A 195 -14.66 -13.85 -5.97
C ILE A 195 -13.44 -14.52 -6.57
N ALA A 196 -13.40 -15.84 -6.57
CA ALA A 196 -12.33 -16.58 -7.21
C ALA A 196 -12.47 -16.47 -8.73
N ILE A 197 -11.48 -15.87 -9.40
CA ILE A 197 -11.49 -15.70 -10.85
C ILE A 197 -10.86 -16.92 -11.53
N SER A 198 -9.58 -17.18 -11.26
CA SER A 198 -8.84 -18.32 -11.82
C SER A 198 -7.50 -18.49 -11.12
N LYS A 199 -6.67 -19.45 -11.57
CA LYS A 199 -5.24 -19.48 -11.22
C LYS A 199 -4.57 -18.18 -11.67
N VAL A 200 -3.49 -17.79 -10.97
CA VAL A 200 -2.73 -16.56 -11.29
C VAL A 200 -2.20 -16.59 -12.73
N GLU A 201 -1.74 -17.75 -13.18
CA GLU A 201 -1.20 -17.94 -14.53
C GLU A 201 -2.24 -17.95 -15.66
N ALA A 202 -3.53 -18.01 -15.33
CA ALA A 202 -4.57 -18.10 -16.34
C ALA A 202 -4.89 -16.71 -16.93
N ARG A 203 -5.13 -16.67 -18.25
CA ARG A 203 -5.43 -15.44 -19.00
C ARG A 203 -6.54 -14.58 -18.38
N SER A 204 -7.57 -15.19 -17.80
CA SER A 204 -8.68 -14.47 -17.17
C SER A 204 -8.23 -13.59 -16.00
N PHE A 205 -7.33 -14.10 -15.15
CA PHE A 205 -6.83 -13.29 -14.03
C PHE A 205 -5.78 -12.29 -14.50
N LYS A 206 -4.84 -12.72 -15.36
CA LYS A 206 -3.86 -11.80 -15.97
C LYS A 206 -4.53 -10.64 -16.70
N LEU A 207 -5.67 -10.87 -17.36
CA LEU A 207 -6.44 -9.80 -18.03
C LEU A 207 -6.94 -8.76 -17.03
N LEU A 208 -7.50 -9.20 -15.91
CA LEU A 208 -7.91 -8.27 -14.86
C LEU A 208 -6.70 -7.51 -14.30
N GLN A 209 -5.59 -8.19 -13.99
CA GLN A 209 -4.37 -7.54 -13.51
C GLN A 209 -3.87 -6.48 -14.49
N SER A 210 -3.82 -6.83 -15.78
CA SER A 210 -3.43 -5.91 -16.84
C SER A 210 -4.37 -4.72 -16.96
N LEU A 211 -5.67 -4.86 -16.73
CA LEU A 211 -6.61 -3.74 -16.84
C LEU A 211 -6.76 -2.91 -15.55
N PHE A 212 -6.36 -3.45 -14.40
CA PHE A 212 -6.46 -2.78 -13.09
C PHE A 212 -5.18 -2.04 -12.69
N ASN A 213 -4.02 -2.46 -13.17
CA ASN A 213 -2.73 -1.83 -12.90
C ASN A 213 -2.35 -0.86 -14.05
N PRO A 214 -1.99 0.42 -13.82
CA PRO A 214 -1.82 1.08 -12.53
C PRO A 214 -3.14 1.59 -11.94
N LYS A 215 -4.16 1.80 -12.78
CA LYS A 215 -5.46 2.29 -12.34
C LYS A 215 -6.57 1.76 -13.24
N LEU A 216 -7.66 1.34 -12.62
CA LEU A 216 -8.89 0.97 -13.31
C LEU A 216 -9.44 2.14 -14.14
N GLY A 217 -9.98 1.83 -15.32
CA GLY A 217 -10.53 2.82 -16.27
C GLY A 217 -9.54 3.33 -17.32
N LEU A 218 -8.24 3.08 -17.15
CA LEU A 218 -7.23 3.47 -18.14
C LEU A 218 -7.32 2.61 -19.40
N ALA A 219 -7.31 3.27 -20.56
CA ALA A 219 -7.20 2.60 -21.84
C ALA A 219 -5.76 2.16 -22.11
N LYS A 220 -5.61 0.90 -22.53
CA LYS A 220 -4.33 0.26 -22.84
C LYS A 220 -4.35 -0.32 -24.24
N ASN A 221 -3.20 -0.37 -24.92
CA ASN A 221 -3.13 -0.93 -26.27
C ASN A 221 -3.40 -2.45 -26.26
N ILE A 222 -3.91 -2.97 -27.38
CA ILE A 222 -4.14 -4.42 -27.53
C ILE A 222 -2.86 -5.22 -27.33
N ASP A 223 -1.73 -4.76 -27.87
CA ASP A 223 -0.45 -5.44 -27.74
C ASP A 223 0.02 -5.48 -26.28
N ASP A 224 -0.04 -4.35 -25.56
CA ASP A 224 0.34 -4.29 -24.14
C ASP A 224 -0.51 -5.23 -23.28
N VAL A 225 -1.82 -5.25 -23.53
CA VAL A 225 -2.75 -6.13 -22.82
C VAL A 225 -2.50 -7.59 -23.18
N PHE A 226 -2.25 -7.89 -24.47
CA PHE A 226 -1.96 -9.24 -24.92
C PHE A 226 -0.68 -9.78 -24.28
N GLU A 227 0.41 -9.03 -24.28
CA GLU A 227 1.66 -9.44 -23.64
C GLU A 227 1.47 -9.65 -22.13
N GLY A 228 0.67 -8.79 -21.47
CA GLY A 228 0.32 -8.95 -20.06
C GLY A 228 -0.47 -10.24 -19.76
N ILE A 229 -1.23 -10.77 -20.71
CA ILE A 229 -2.03 -12.00 -20.53
C ILE A 229 -1.44 -13.24 -21.18
N ARG A 230 -0.27 -13.11 -21.80
CA ARG A 230 0.38 -14.18 -22.55
C ARG A 230 0.67 -15.38 -21.64
N ILE A 231 0.49 -16.58 -22.19
CA ILE A 231 0.85 -17.84 -21.52
C ILE A 231 1.93 -18.57 -22.31
N GLU A 232 2.54 -19.60 -21.72
CA GLU A 232 3.65 -20.33 -22.33
C GLU A 232 3.36 -20.83 -23.74
N LYS A 233 2.12 -21.31 -23.97
CA LYS A 233 1.68 -21.81 -25.29
C LYS A 233 1.75 -20.74 -26.39
N ASP A 234 1.66 -19.46 -26.04
CA ASP A 234 1.70 -18.34 -26.99
C ASP A 234 3.13 -17.95 -27.38
N ARG A 235 4.14 -18.35 -26.59
CA ARG A 235 5.55 -18.03 -26.86
C ARG A 235 6.06 -18.73 -28.12
N ASN A 236 5.59 -19.96 -28.33
CA ASN A 236 6.00 -20.78 -29.47
C ASN A 236 5.17 -20.51 -30.74
N ASN A 237 4.17 -19.62 -30.68
CA ASN A 237 3.35 -19.30 -31.84
C ASN A 237 3.92 -18.09 -32.58
N SER A 238 4.66 -18.35 -33.68
CA SER A 238 5.25 -17.32 -34.56
C SER A 238 4.21 -16.30 -35.04
N ALA A 239 2.97 -16.74 -35.28
CA ALA A 239 1.87 -15.89 -35.73
C ALA A 239 1.32 -14.93 -34.64
N LEU A 240 1.88 -14.90 -33.43
CA LEU A 240 1.50 -13.91 -32.41
C LEU A 240 2.58 -12.86 -32.17
N HIS A 241 3.77 -13.02 -32.78
CA HIS A 241 4.91 -12.12 -32.58
C HIS A 241 4.91 -10.91 -33.51
N ASP A 242 4.33 -11.01 -34.71
CA ASP A 242 4.17 -9.85 -35.59
C ASP A 242 3.02 -8.95 -35.10
N SER A 243 3.36 -7.71 -34.73
CA SER A 243 2.46 -6.72 -34.13
C SER A 243 1.39 -6.20 -35.10
N TYR A 244 1.68 -6.13 -36.40
CA TYR A 244 0.79 -5.48 -37.37
C TYR A 244 -0.23 -6.44 -37.97
N GLN A 245 0.16 -7.69 -38.24
CA GLN A 245 -0.69 -8.63 -38.96
C GLN A 245 -1.65 -9.42 -38.05
N ASN A 246 -1.45 -9.39 -36.73
CA ASN A 246 -2.13 -10.32 -35.81
C ASN A 246 -2.98 -9.66 -34.72
N ILE A 247 -3.29 -8.37 -34.86
CA ILE A 247 -4.11 -7.63 -33.89
C ILE A 247 -5.48 -8.29 -33.67
N GLU A 248 -6.07 -8.85 -34.73
CA GLU A 248 -7.37 -9.53 -34.68
C GLU A 248 -7.30 -10.82 -33.87
N THR A 249 -6.22 -11.60 -34.04
CA THR A 249 -5.96 -12.83 -33.28
C THR A 249 -5.75 -12.50 -31.80
N LYS A 250 -4.93 -11.49 -31.49
CA LYS A 250 -4.71 -11.02 -30.11
C LYS A 250 -6.01 -10.55 -29.47
N ARG A 251 -6.83 -9.79 -30.21
CA ARG A 251 -8.17 -9.36 -29.78
C ARG A 251 -9.07 -10.56 -29.49
N GLY A 252 -9.07 -11.58 -30.36
CA GLY A 252 -9.82 -12.82 -30.15
C GLY A 252 -9.44 -13.54 -28.85
N ILE A 253 -8.15 -13.55 -28.50
CA ILE A 253 -7.66 -14.13 -27.24
C ILE A 253 -8.13 -13.32 -26.03
N ILE A 254 -8.05 -11.99 -26.09
CA ILE A 254 -8.56 -11.10 -25.03
C ILE A 254 -10.07 -11.27 -24.87
N GLU A 255 -10.82 -11.36 -25.97
CA GLU A 255 -12.26 -11.63 -25.99
C GLU A 255 -12.63 -12.95 -25.32
N ALA A 256 -11.88 -14.02 -25.61
CA ALA A 256 -12.10 -15.31 -24.95
C ALA A 256 -11.88 -15.22 -23.43
N ALA A 257 -10.83 -14.52 -22.98
CA ALA A 257 -10.58 -14.27 -21.56
C ALA A 257 -11.70 -13.41 -20.92
N ARG A 258 -12.18 -12.37 -21.61
CA ARG A 258 -13.31 -11.53 -21.18
C ARG A 258 -14.58 -12.35 -20.96
N ARG A 259 -14.94 -13.21 -21.92
CA ARG A 259 -16.15 -14.08 -21.80
C ARG A 259 -16.07 -14.98 -20.57
N LYS A 260 -14.88 -15.52 -20.27
CA LYS A 260 -14.67 -16.35 -19.08
C LYS A 260 -14.88 -15.56 -17.79
N ILE A 261 -14.34 -14.33 -17.70
CA ILE A 261 -14.57 -13.44 -16.55
C ILE A 261 -16.06 -13.17 -16.38
N TYR A 262 -16.78 -12.83 -17.45
CA TYR A 262 -18.22 -12.56 -17.38
C TYR A 262 -19.04 -13.79 -16.96
N SER A 263 -18.63 -14.99 -17.36
CA SER A 263 -19.28 -16.23 -16.88
C SER A 263 -19.13 -16.40 -15.37
N ILE A 264 -17.96 -16.10 -14.82
CA ILE A 264 -17.69 -16.16 -13.37
C ILE A 264 -18.52 -15.12 -12.64
N LEU A 265 -18.46 -13.85 -13.07
CA LEU A 265 -19.22 -12.77 -12.44
C LEU A 265 -20.74 -12.98 -12.51
N LYS A 266 -21.23 -13.61 -13.59
CA LYS A 266 -22.65 -13.99 -13.71
C LYS A 266 -23.05 -15.03 -12.66
N ALA A 267 -22.21 -16.04 -12.39
CA ALA A 267 -22.48 -17.05 -11.36
C ALA A 267 -22.55 -16.43 -9.95
N ASP A 268 -21.81 -15.33 -9.75
CA ASP A 268 -21.77 -14.56 -8.52
C ASP A 268 -22.80 -13.42 -8.44
N ASN A 269 -23.81 -13.38 -9.31
CA ASN A 269 -24.84 -12.32 -9.37
C ASN A 269 -24.29 -10.89 -9.58
N LEU A 270 -23.11 -10.74 -10.19
CA LEU A 270 -22.49 -9.45 -10.50
C LEU A 270 -22.49 -9.15 -12.00
N ARG A 271 -23.52 -9.59 -12.69
CA ARG A 271 -23.65 -9.35 -14.13
C ARG A 271 -23.76 -7.84 -14.37
N GLY A 272 -22.82 -7.30 -15.15
CA GLY A 272 -22.81 -5.88 -15.52
C GLY A 272 -22.00 -4.97 -14.58
N ALA A 273 -21.57 -5.46 -13.41
CA ALA A 273 -20.75 -4.70 -12.47
C ALA A 273 -19.35 -4.38 -13.04
N LEU A 274 -18.82 -5.24 -13.90
CA LEU A 274 -17.58 -5.00 -14.65
C LEU A 274 -17.87 -4.92 -16.14
N LYS A 275 -17.47 -3.83 -16.78
CA LYS A 275 -17.51 -3.66 -18.23
C LYS A 275 -16.09 -3.58 -18.78
N ILE A 276 -15.71 -4.56 -19.60
CA ILE A 276 -14.47 -4.59 -20.35
C ILE A 276 -14.78 -4.19 -21.79
N HIS A 277 -14.35 -2.99 -22.15
CA HIS A 277 -14.43 -2.43 -23.50
C HIS A 277 -13.21 -2.86 -24.30
N ILE A 278 -13.43 -3.44 -25.48
CA ILE A 278 -12.39 -3.87 -26.40
C ILE A 278 -12.70 -3.21 -27.74
N ASN A 279 -11.86 -2.25 -28.14
CA ASN A 279 -11.95 -1.55 -29.42
C ASN A 279 -10.89 -2.09 -30.39
N LYS A 280 -10.79 -1.50 -31.58
CA LYS A 280 -9.79 -1.90 -32.60
C LYS A 280 -8.34 -1.85 -32.12
N ARG A 281 -8.00 -0.89 -31.24
CA ARG A 281 -6.62 -0.64 -30.80
C ARG A 281 -6.42 -0.64 -29.30
N ASN A 282 -7.49 -0.57 -28.50
CA ASN A 282 -7.37 -0.45 -27.05
C ASN A 282 -8.37 -1.31 -26.28
N CYS A 283 -8.03 -1.60 -25.04
CA CYS A 283 -8.90 -2.19 -24.02
C CYS A 283 -8.96 -1.29 -22.79
N ARG A 284 -10.11 -1.24 -22.13
CA ARG A 284 -10.25 -0.64 -20.79
C ARG A 284 -11.31 -1.40 -19.98
N ALA A 285 -11.16 -1.37 -18.65
CA ALA A 285 -12.15 -1.91 -17.74
C ALA A 285 -12.76 -0.79 -16.90
N GLU A 286 -14.08 -0.82 -16.76
CA GLU A 286 -14.87 0.10 -15.95
C GLU A 286 -15.68 -0.70 -14.92
N TRP A 287 -15.67 -0.24 -13.68
CA TRP A 287 -16.56 -0.77 -12.64
C TRP A 287 -17.81 0.08 -12.57
N MET A 288 -18.96 -0.56 -12.76
CA MET A 288 -20.26 0.07 -12.68
C MET A 288 -20.84 -0.21 -11.30
N LEU A 289 -21.11 0.87 -10.57
CA LEU A 289 -21.92 0.80 -9.36
C LEU A 289 -23.38 0.71 -9.82
N ASN A 290 -24.04 -0.40 -9.49
CA ASN A 290 -25.49 -0.48 -9.54
C ASN A 290 -26.04 -0.04 -8.19
#